data_AF-A0A1F5UDT0-F1
#
_entry.id   AF-A0A1F5UDT0-F1
#
_cell.length_a   1.000
_cell.length_b   1.000
_cell.length_c   1.000
_cell.angle_alpha   90.00
_cell.angle_beta   90.00
_cell.angle_gamma   90.00
#
_symmetry.space_group_name_H-M   'P 1'
#
loop_
_entity.id
_entity.type
_entity.pdbx_description
1 polymer ?
#
loop_
_entity_poly.entity_id
_entity_poly.type
_entity_poly.pdbx_seq_one_letter_code
_entity_poly.pdbx_strand_id
1 'polypeptide(L)'
;MEIFFFIPVIIITFFMIVVFNSIKIVKEYQRLVVFRLGKHFGVLGPGVVFVWPVIDQAVWVDLRESTLEFVKVNCMAKDGKEVSFDLSVKFQIIDPVASVTKVKNIYNDSKNVTEKLLRDFIERYFSQDIPFRKREIGMLFKEVLERAVKDWGVKIISVELK
;
A
#
# COMPACT_ATOMS: atom_id res chain seq x y z
N MET A 1 3.56 26.55 48.42
CA MET A 1 4.53 25.44 48.53
C MET A 1 4.06 24.16 47.84
N GLU A 2 2.75 23.88 47.76
CA GLU A 2 2.26 22.65 47.12
C GLU A 2 2.57 22.53 45.62
N ILE A 3 2.47 23.63 44.85
CA ILE A 3 2.76 23.65 43.40
C ILE A 3 4.19 23.18 43.08
N PHE A 4 5.17 23.50 43.94
CA PHE A 4 6.57 23.10 43.74
C PHE A 4 6.79 21.59 43.87
N PHE A 5 5.91 20.88 44.60
CA PHE A 5 5.95 19.42 44.75
C PHE A 5 5.27 18.71 43.58
N PHE A 6 4.26 19.31 42.95
CA PHE A 6 3.58 18.74 41.79
C PHE A 6 4.41 18.80 40.49
N ILE A 7 5.23 19.84 40.31
CA ILE A 7 6.08 20.01 39.11
C ILE A 7 6.99 18.79 38.83
N PRO A 8 7.80 18.28 39.78
CA PRO A 8 8.66 17.12 39.51
C PRO A 8 7.86 15.84 39.23
N VAL A 9 6.70 15.65 39.89
CA VAL A 9 5.83 14.49 39.66
C VAL A 9 5.27 14.49 38.23
N ILE A 10 4.87 15.66 37.73
CA ILE A 10 4.39 15.83 36.34
C ILE A 10 5.51 15.54 35.33
N ILE A 11 6.72 16.03 35.59
CA ILE A 11 7.89 15.81 34.72
C ILE A 11 8.26 14.33 34.65
N ILE A 12 8.27 13.64 35.80
CA ILE A 12 8.58 12.20 35.87
C ILE A 12 7.51 11.40 35.12
N THR A 13 6.23 11.71 35.33
CA THR A 13 5.11 11.04 34.65
C THR A 13 5.19 11.24 33.14
N PHE A 14 5.45 12.48 32.69
CA PHE A 14 5.63 12.80 31.28
C PHE A 14 6.80 12.03 30.66
N PHE A 15 7.95 11.99 31.33
CA PHE A 15 9.12 11.26 30.87
C PHE A 15 8.83 9.76 30.76
N MET A 16 8.13 9.18 31.74
CA MET A 16 7.74 7.78 31.72
C MET A 16 6.85 7.46 30.49
N ILE A 17 5.86 8.29 30.21
CA ILE A 17 4.95 8.13 29.06
C ILE A 17 5.75 8.18 27.74
N VAL A 18 6.71 9.09 27.62
CA VAL A 18 7.55 9.20 26.41
C VAL A 18 8.40 7.96 26.20
N VAL A 19 9.03 7.44 27.26
CA VAL A 19 9.88 6.24 27.20
C VAL A 19 9.05 5.01 26.82
N PHE A 20 7.89 4.80 27.46
CA PHE A 20 7.01 3.67 27.14
C PHE A 20 6.49 3.73 25.69
N ASN A 21 6.12 4.92 25.20
CA ASN A 21 5.68 5.09 23.81
C ASN A 21 6.80 4.99 22.77
N SER A 22 8.07 5.07 23.20
CA SER A 22 9.21 4.98 22.30
C SER A 22 9.54 3.55 21.87
N ILE A 23 9.14 2.56 22.68
CA ILE A 23 9.38 1.15 22.41
C ILE A 23 8.26 0.61 21.54
N LYS A 24 8.57 0.27 20.29
CA LYS A 24 7.64 -0.38 19.36
C LYS A 24 8.10 -1.80 19.06
N ILE A 25 7.16 -2.73 19.02
CA ILE A 25 7.44 -4.12 18.66
C ILE A 25 6.96 -4.33 17.22
N VAL A 26 7.90 -4.52 16.30
CA VAL A 26 7.63 -4.76 14.88
C VAL A 26 7.56 -6.26 14.64
N LYS A 27 6.44 -6.71 14.08
CA LYS A 27 6.23 -8.12 13.74
C LYS A 27 7.05 -8.51 12.52
N GLU A 28 7.36 -9.79 12.37
CA GLU A 28 8.20 -10.31 11.28
C GLU A 28 7.70 -9.94 9.87
N TYR A 29 6.39 -9.94 9.71
CA TYR A 29 5.71 -9.62 8.46
C TYR A 29 5.47 -8.12 8.25
N GLN A 30 5.91 -7.26 9.17
CA GLN A 30 5.76 -5.82 9.09
C GLN A 30 7.12 -5.14 8.98
N ARG A 31 7.12 -3.96 8.39
CA ARG A 31 8.26 -3.04 8.38
C ARG A 31 7.80 -1.68 8.86
N LEU A 32 8.68 -1.00 9.56
CA LEU A 32 8.40 0.33 10.09
C LEU A 32 9.26 1.35 9.35
N VAL A 33 8.64 2.14 8.48
CA VAL A 33 9.31 3.21 7.74
C VAL A 33 9.33 4.45 8.63
N VAL A 34 10.53 4.93 8.96
CA VAL A 34 10.69 6.05 9.90
C VAL A 34 11.19 7.29 9.18
N PHE A 35 10.49 8.40 9.42
CA PHE A 35 10.85 9.74 8.99
C PHE A 35 11.24 10.56 10.21
N ARG A 36 12.42 11.16 10.18
CA ARG A 36 12.92 12.06 11.22
C ARG A 36 12.99 13.46 10.64
N LEU A 37 12.22 14.41 11.19
CA LEU A 37 12.19 15.80 10.73
C LEU A 37 11.97 15.94 9.20
N GLY A 38 11.11 15.10 8.63
CA GLY A 38 10.80 15.10 7.19
C GLY A 38 11.85 14.42 6.29
N LYS A 39 12.95 13.88 6.84
CA LYS A 39 13.90 13.05 6.09
C LYS A 39 13.66 11.57 6.35
N HIS A 40 13.81 10.75 5.32
CA HIS A 40 13.82 9.30 5.46
C HIS A 40 15.03 8.90 6.32
N PHE A 41 14.76 8.33 7.49
CA PHE A 41 15.80 7.85 8.39
C PHE A 41 16.19 6.41 8.07
N GLY A 42 15.20 5.57 7.76
CA GLY A 42 15.42 4.17 7.41
C GLY A 42 14.17 3.31 7.55
N VAL A 43 14.33 2.05 7.19
CA VAL A 43 13.36 0.99 7.46
C VAL A 43 13.84 0.19 8.65
N LEU A 44 13.04 0.15 9.69
CA LEU A 44 13.29 -0.69 10.85
C LEU A 44 12.69 -2.07 10.62
N GLY A 45 13.53 -3.09 10.79
CA GLY A 45 13.19 -4.49 10.66
C GLY A 45 12.38 -5.03 11.85
N PRO A 46 12.11 -6.34 11.88
CA PRO A 46 11.33 -6.96 12.94
C PRO A 46 12.09 -7.00 14.27
N GLY A 47 11.35 -6.98 15.37
CA GLY A 47 11.88 -6.95 16.72
C GLY A 47 11.53 -5.66 17.48
N VAL A 48 12.25 -5.42 18.57
CA VAL A 48 12.07 -4.23 19.41
C VAL A 48 12.84 -3.08 18.78
N VAL A 49 12.12 -2.02 18.43
CA VAL A 49 12.69 -0.84 17.79
C VAL A 49 12.36 0.40 18.60
N PHE A 50 13.33 1.31 18.68
CA PHE A 50 13.19 2.57 19.41
C PHE A 50 12.86 3.69 18.42
N VAL A 51 11.70 4.31 18.59
CA VAL A 51 11.23 5.41 17.74
C VAL A 51 10.82 6.57 18.62
N TRP A 52 11.38 7.75 18.37
CA TRP A 52 11.11 8.90 19.22
C TRP A 52 9.73 9.50 18.90
N PRO A 53 8.72 9.42 19.78
CA PRO A 53 7.33 9.73 19.44
C PRO A 53 7.08 11.20 19.07
N VAL A 54 7.98 12.12 19.46
CA VAL A 54 7.84 13.56 19.20
C VAL A 54 8.47 14.01 17.88
N ILE A 55 9.54 13.35 17.43
CA ILE A 55 10.39 13.79 16.32
C ILE A 55 10.26 12.84 15.12
N ASP A 56 10.01 11.57 15.41
CA ASP A 56 9.96 10.50 14.43
C ASP A 56 8.51 10.18 14.07
N GLN A 57 8.20 10.21 12.77
CA GLN A 57 6.98 9.69 12.21
C GLN A 57 7.23 8.29 11.69
N ALA A 58 6.51 7.30 12.22
CA ALA A 58 6.67 5.91 11.85
C ALA A 58 5.40 5.39 11.17
N VAL A 59 5.56 4.85 9.96
CA VAL A 59 4.49 4.26 9.15
C VAL A 59 4.67 2.75 9.10
N TRP A 60 3.61 2.03 9.48
CA TRP A 60 3.58 0.58 9.43
C TRP A 60 3.26 0.12 8.01
N VAL A 61 4.07 -0.79 7.50
CA VAL A 61 3.86 -1.40 6.18
C VAL A 61 3.80 -2.91 6.36
N ASP A 62 2.73 -3.53 5.88
CA ASP A 62 2.60 -4.99 5.86
C ASP A 62 3.23 -5.54 4.57
N LEU A 63 4.08 -6.55 4.70
CA LEU A 63 4.74 -7.22 3.58
C LEU A 63 3.96 -8.42 3.06
N ARG A 64 2.80 -8.74 3.65
CA ARG A 64 1.96 -9.86 3.22
C ARG A 64 1.26 -9.55 1.90
N GLU A 65 0.88 -10.63 1.23
CA GLU A 65 0.01 -10.53 0.05
C GLU A 65 -1.31 -9.89 0.43
N SER A 66 -1.70 -8.88 -0.34
CA SER A 66 -2.98 -8.18 -0.22
C SER A 66 -3.76 -8.35 -1.51
N THR A 67 -5.08 -8.45 -1.39
CA THR A 67 -5.98 -8.60 -2.52
C THR A 67 -6.79 -7.32 -2.71
N LEU A 68 -6.75 -6.76 -3.92
CA LEU A 68 -7.71 -5.75 -4.37
C LEU A 68 -8.86 -6.46 -5.07
N GLU A 69 -10.05 -6.32 -4.52
CA GLU A 69 -11.28 -6.83 -5.13
C GLU A 69 -12.12 -5.70 -5.70
N PHE A 70 -12.59 -5.91 -6.92
CA PHE A 70 -13.44 -4.98 -7.65
C PHE A 70 -14.73 -5.70 -8.00
N VAL A 71 -15.83 -5.21 -7.42
CA VAL A 71 -17.18 -5.67 -7.75
C VAL A 71 -17.63 -4.89 -8.97
N LYS A 72 -17.62 -5.53 -10.15
CA LYS A 72 -18.03 -4.99 -11.46
C LYS A 72 -17.26 -3.74 -11.92
N VAL A 73 -16.25 -3.95 -12.76
CA VAL A 73 -15.61 -2.88 -13.54
C VAL A 73 -16.28 -2.80 -14.92
N ASN A 74 -16.88 -1.65 -15.23
CA ASN A 74 -17.52 -1.41 -16.53
C ASN A 74 -16.51 -0.85 -17.52
N CYS A 75 -16.31 -1.55 -18.63
CA CYS A 75 -15.41 -1.14 -19.70
C CYS A 75 -16.19 -1.05 -21.02
N MET A 76 -15.76 -0.11 -21.87
CA MET A 76 -16.22 -0.06 -23.26
C MET A 76 -15.20 -0.84 -24.11
N ALA A 77 -15.65 -1.85 -24.83
CA ALA A 77 -14.82 -2.54 -25.81
C ALA A 77 -14.60 -1.63 -27.04
N LYS A 78 -13.60 -1.97 -27.86
CA LYS A 78 -13.26 -1.20 -29.06
C LYS A 78 -14.38 -1.13 -30.09
N ASP A 79 -15.33 -2.06 -30.04
CA ASP A 79 -16.52 -2.08 -30.91
C ASP A 79 -17.72 -1.30 -30.31
N GLY A 80 -17.54 -0.63 -29.17
CA GLY A 80 -18.59 0.16 -28.50
C GLY A 80 -19.57 -0.67 -27.67
N LYS A 81 -19.28 -1.96 -27.43
CA LYS A 81 -20.06 -2.77 -26.49
C LYS A 81 -19.62 -2.54 -25.05
N GLU A 82 -20.58 -2.33 -24.16
CA GLU A 82 -20.32 -2.32 -22.72
C GLU A 82 -20.13 -3.76 -22.21
N VAL A 83 -19.04 -3.97 -21.47
CA VAL A 83 -18.78 -5.25 -20.81
C VAL A 83 -18.35 -4.99 -19.37
N SER A 84 -18.90 -5.78 -18.45
CA SER A 84 -18.57 -5.74 -17.02
C SER A 84 -17.80 -6.98 -16.62
N PHE A 85 -16.74 -6.81 -15.84
CA PHE A 85 -15.94 -7.92 -15.29
C PHE A 85 -15.78 -7.78 -13.78
N ASP A 86 -15.67 -8.91 -13.10
CA ASP A 86 -15.18 -8.93 -11.73
C ASP A 86 -13.67 -9.11 -11.77
N LEU A 87 -12.93 -8.25 -11.06
CA LEU A 87 -11.47 -8.25 -11.08
C LEU A 87 -10.93 -8.51 -9.68
N SER A 88 -9.94 -9.40 -9.59
CA SER A 88 -9.14 -9.59 -8.38
C SER A 88 -7.66 -9.43 -8.72
N VAL A 89 -6.96 -8.54 -8.01
CA VAL A 89 -5.52 -8.33 -8.16
C VAL A 89 -4.85 -8.64 -6.83
N LYS A 90 -3.95 -9.63 -6.83
CA LYS A 90 -3.09 -9.93 -5.68
C LYS A 90 -1.76 -9.22 -5.86
N PHE A 91 -1.34 -8.49 -4.83
CA PHE A 91 -0.10 -7.75 -4.84
C PHE A 91 0.63 -7.88 -3.49
N GLN A 92 1.93 -7.65 -3.52
CA GLN A 92 2.79 -7.65 -2.34
C GLN A 92 3.72 -6.45 -2.36
N ILE A 93 3.90 -5.81 -1.21
CA ILE A 93 4.89 -4.74 -1.06
C ILE A 93 6.27 -5.38 -0.90
N ILE A 94 7.20 -5.04 -1.80
CA ILE A 94 8.60 -5.48 -1.75
C ILE A 94 9.49 -4.38 -1.18
N ASP A 95 9.24 -3.14 -1.60
CA ASP A 95 9.95 -1.97 -1.09
C ASP A 95 9.02 -1.10 -0.23
N PRO A 96 9.11 -1.21 1.11
CA PRO A 96 8.27 -0.43 2.01
C PRO A 96 8.58 1.07 1.92
N VAL A 97 9.80 1.48 1.59
CA VAL A 97 10.17 2.90 1.44
C VAL A 97 9.43 3.49 0.25
N ALA A 98 9.53 2.84 -0.91
CA ALA A 98 8.85 3.29 -2.12
C ALA A 98 7.33 3.34 -1.90
N SER A 99 6.74 2.33 -1.23
CA SER A 99 5.29 2.28 -1.01
C SER A 99 4.73 3.44 -0.17
N VAL A 100 5.56 4.05 0.69
CA VAL A 100 5.16 5.17 1.57
C VAL A 100 5.59 6.52 1.01
N THR A 101 6.71 6.57 0.27
CA THR A 101 7.26 7.83 -0.24
C THR A 101 6.71 8.21 -1.61
N LYS A 102 6.36 7.23 -2.45
CA LYS A 102 5.90 7.46 -3.82
C LYS A 102 4.38 7.54 -3.94
N VAL A 103 3.66 6.97 -2.98
CA VAL A 103 2.21 6.83 -3.03
C VAL A 103 1.63 7.22 -1.67
N LYS A 104 0.57 8.03 -1.67
CA LYS A 104 -0.05 8.49 -0.42
C LYS A 104 -0.86 7.37 0.23
N ASN A 105 -1.65 6.65 -0.54
CA ASN A 105 -2.40 5.51 -0.06
C ASN A 105 -2.33 4.38 -1.09
N ILE A 106 -1.43 3.43 -0.84
CA ILE A 106 -1.17 2.34 -1.77
C ILE A 106 -2.42 1.54 -2.14
N TYR A 107 -3.35 1.35 -1.20
CA TYR A 107 -4.57 0.58 -1.45
C TYR A 107 -5.53 1.33 -2.39
N ASN A 108 -5.84 2.59 -2.06
CA ASN A 108 -6.77 3.40 -2.86
C ASN A 108 -6.19 3.78 -4.22
N ASP A 109 -4.92 4.20 -4.26
CA ASP A 109 -4.27 4.63 -5.49
C ASP A 109 -4.07 3.44 -6.43
N SER A 110 -3.71 2.25 -5.91
CA SER A 110 -3.65 1.03 -6.73
C SER A 110 -5.03 0.63 -7.26
N LYS A 111 -6.09 0.80 -6.46
CA LYS A 111 -7.47 0.55 -6.90
C LYS A 111 -7.82 1.42 -8.10
N ASN A 112 -7.62 2.73 -7.97
CA ASN A 112 -7.94 3.71 -9.01
C ASN A 112 -7.10 3.49 -10.28
N VAL A 113 -5.81 3.25 -10.14
CA VAL A 113 -4.90 2.98 -11.28
C VAL A 113 -5.30 1.69 -11.98
N THR A 114 -5.59 0.64 -11.25
CA THR A 114 -6.02 -0.64 -11.82
C THR A 114 -7.32 -0.49 -12.62
N GLU A 115 -8.33 0.18 -12.06
CA GLU A 115 -9.61 0.39 -12.74
C GLU A 115 -9.44 1.20 -14.04
N LYS A 116 -8.69 2.31 -13.96
CA LYS A 116 -8.42 3.15 -15.13
C LYS A 116 -7.66 2.38 -16.20
N LEU A 117 -6.58 1.70 -15.83
CA LEU A 117 -5.77 0.94 -16.77
C LEU A 117 -6.54 -0.22 -17.39
N LEU A 118 -7.43 -0.88 -16.63
CA LEU A 118 -8.26 -1.94 -17.18
C LEU A 118 -9.21 -1.39 -18.25
N ARG A 119 -9.86 -0.26 -17.98
CA ARG A 119 -10.73 0.42 -18.96
C ARG A 119 -9.96 0.76 -20.23
N ASP A 120 -8.80 1.42 -20.09
CA ASP A 120 -7.94 1.81 -21.21
C ASP A 120 -7.39 0.59 -21.99
N PHE A 121 -7.08 -0.51 -21.29
CA PHE A 121 -6.56 -1.73 -21.89
C PHE A 121 -7.62 -2.47 -22.71
N ILE A 122 -8.84 -2.61 -22.18
CA ILE A 122 -9.95 -3.25 -22.88
C ILE A 122 -10.33 -2.46 -24.14
N GLU A 123 -10.41 -1.13 -24.03
CA GLU A 123 -10.74 -0.24 -25.16
C GLU A 123 -9.73 -0.35 -26.32
N ARG A 124 -8.43 -0.48 -26.01
CA ARG A 124 -7.37 -0.51 -27.04
C ARG A 124 -7.23 -1.86 -27.74
N TYR A 125 -7.31 -2.96 -26.98
CA TYR A 125 -6.87 -4.27 -27.46
C TYR A 125 -8.03 -5.21 -27.84
N PHE A 126 -9.26 -4.98 -27.36
CA PHE A 126 -10.33 -5.96 -27.52
C PHE A 126 -11.52 -5.39 -28.30
N SER A 127 -11.71 -5.91 -29.51
CA SER A 127 -12.89 -5.64 -30.35
C SER A 127 -13.92 -6.77 -30.30
N GLN A 128 -13.53 -8.03 -30.04
CA GLN A 128 -14.41 -9.22 -30.04
C GLN A 128 -13.86 -10.31 -29.09
N ASP A 129 -14.72 -11.25 -28.67
CA ASP A 129 -14.39 -12.48 -27.90
C ASP A 129 -13.80 -12.33 -26.48
N ILE A 130 -14.02 -11.20 -25.81
CA ILE A 130 -13.59 -11.01 -24.41
C ILE A 130 -14.05 -12.14 -23.46
N PRO A 131 -15.30 -12.66 -23.53
CA PRO A 131 -15.75 -13.72 -22.62
C PRO A 131 -14.91 -14.99 -22.71
N PHE A 132 -14.37 -15.31 -23.90
CA PHE A 132 -13.61 -16.54 -24.15
C PHE A 132 -12.11 -16.39 -23.85
N ARG A 133 -11.61 -15.16 -23.69
CA ARG A 133 -10.18 -14.85 -23.54
C ARG A 133 -9.77 -14.30 -22.18
N LYS A 134 -10.61 -14.42 -21.14
CA LYS A 134 -10.36 -13.87 -19.78
C LYS A 134 -8.96 -14.18 -19.22
N ARG A 135 -8.46 -15.41 -19.42
CA ARG A 135 -7.10 -15.80 -18.98
C ARG A 135 -5.99 -15.06 -19.73
N GLU A 136 -6.12 -14.95 -21.05
CA GLU A 136 -5.17 -14.22 -21.91
C GLU A 136 -5.14 -12.74 -21.53
N ILE A 137 -6.32 -12.13 -21.36
CA ILE A 137 -6.48 -10.74 -20.92
C ILE A 137 -5.83 -10.52 -19.56
N GLY A 138 -6.05 -11.42 -18.60
CA GLY A 138 -5.47 -11.31 -17.26
C GLY A 138 -3.94 -11.34 -17.29
N MET A 139 -3.34 -12.21 -18.11
CA MET A 139 -1.88 -12.28 -18.27
C MET A 139 -1.31 -11.01 -18.91
N LEU A 140 -1.91 -10.53 -20.01
CA LEU A 140 -1.45 -9.31 -20.67
C LEU A 140 -1.66 -8.06 -19.80
N PHE A 141 -2.80 -7.97 -19.12
CA PHE A 141 -3.09 -6.86 -18.22
C PHE A 141 -2.15 -6.84 -17.02
N LYS A 142 -1.76 -8.00 -16.48
CA LYS A 142 -0.74 -8.09 -15.42
C LYS A 142 0.55 -7.39 -15.83
N GLU A 143 1.05 -7.62 -17.05
CA GLU A 143 2.28 -6.99 -17.53
C GLU A 143 2.16 -5.47 -17.69
N VAL A 144 0.97 -4.99 -18.07
CA VAL A 144 0.69 -3.55 -18.16
C VAL A 144 0.64 -2.93 -16.76
N LEU A 145 -0.06 -3.58 -15.83
CA LEU A 145 -0.20 -3.11 -14.46
C LEU A 145 1.14 -3.10 -13.73
N GLU A 146 1.93 -4.17 -13.86
CA GLU A 146 3.25 -4.31 -13.24
C GLU A 146 4.22 -3.22 -13.72
N ARG A 147 4.17 -2.84 -15.01
CA ARG A 147 4.92 -1.70 -15.53
C ARG A 147 4.47 -0.37 -14.94
N ALA A 148 3.16 -0.18 -14.74
CA ALA A 148 2.61 1.06 -14.22
C ALA A 148 2.94 1.29 -12.73
N VAL A 149 3.00 0.23 -11.92
CA VAL A 149 3.26 0.32 -10.46
C VAL A 149 4.70 0.01 -10.07
N LYS A 150 5.61 -0.18 -11.03
CA LYS A 150 7.01 -0.57 -10.79
C LYS A 150 7.71 0.35 -9.79
N ASP A 151 7.49 1.66 -9.90
CA ASP A 151 8.13 2.66 -9.05
C ASP A 151 7.52 2.74 -7.64
N TRP A 152 6.39 2.07 -7.39
CA TRP A 152 5.67 2.10 -6.12
C TRP A 152 6.18 1.06 -5.11
N GLY A 153 7.14 0.23 -5.50
CA GLY A 153 7.67 -0.82 -4.63
C GLY A 153 6.74 -2.01 -4.44
N VAL A 154 5.81 -2.22 -5.38
CA VAL A 154 4.81 -3.29 -5.34
C VAL A 154 5.07 -4.31 -6.45
N LYS A 155 4.91 -5.59 -6.12
CA LYS A 155 4.90 -6.69 -7.08
C LYS A 155 3.50 -7.24 -7.25
N ILE A 156 3.10 -7.42 -8.50
CA ILE A 156 1.82 -8.05 -8.86
C ILE A 156 2.01 -9.57 -8.92
N ILE A 157 1.27 -10.29 -8.08
CA ILE A 157 1.34 -11.76 -8.00
C ILE A 157 0.43 -12.37 -9.06
N SER A 158 -0.85 -12.01 -9.04
CA SER A 158 -1.84 -12.49 -10.00
C SER A 158 -2.90 -11.45 -10.30
N VAL A 159 -3.49 -11.58 -11.48
CA VAL A 159 -4.66 -10.83 -11.94
C VAL A 159 -5.66 -11.85 -12.44
N GLU A 160 -6.85 -11.85 -11.86
CA GLU A 160 -7.93 -12.77 -12.20
C GLU A 160 -9.17 -11.99 -12.65
N LEU A 161 -9.65 -12.30 -13.85
CA LEU A 161 -10.90 -11.76 -14.41
C LEU A 161 -11.98 -12.84 -14.30
N LYS A 162 -13.04 -12.56 -13.54
CA LYS A 162 -14.20 -13.41 -13.34
C LYS A 162 -15.38 -12.95 -14.19
#